data_AF-A0A1Q8G2T3-F1
#
_entry.id   AF-A0A1Q8G2T3-F1
#
_cell.length_a   1.000
_cell.length_b   1.000
_cell.length_c   1.000
_cell.angle_alpha   90.00
_cell.angle_beta   90.00
_cell.angle_gamma   90.00
#
_symmetry.space_group_name_H-M   'P 1'
#
loop_
_entity.id
_entity.type
_entity.pdbx_description
1 polymer ?
#
loop_
_entity_poly.entity_id
_entity_poly.type
_entity_poly.pdbx_seq_one_letter_code
_entity_poly.pdbx_strand_id
1 'polypeptide(L)'
;MTDHENAKTIKASQGTRPNVLEPETPIDGSSLRQLEVLDRKGDAMHHMGNLTNTDLAFLLNIPTQQLSALRTAKSSADVIDRRVSRKTPASKGQRKTGQSLKCIRPYHAILIRLFLKYPEYATIIPPYPMSREVFDLIQPFMRPPGEPLEEPNEKQKRWFGQLFGRSLIISYKMLSTDPQIQMNRNNSRPVVQLQTLILLRFAKIFRELYTQYRDRFLPLKEQRNPLYLPEALSWDVLRERDSLTDWMDDKLYESFETDLLERWRQWWDTKYMTTLRLEAESRDIGFEDVLKTGQWQTKEPVTSFKDYPRNAKPITGADTSLLTLFRDMTKLSSSEFVWLLGISPKTYFMYRKRPEERIDAATSILLRHFYLNPDDLDLFIRAPSSPLDLLQTIQEADPTFERKQLGILLGGGAIAGYNMTRPNAEVPSFARRAASLMTEHFEYSNSIYWHIRECAEAEAKARGLDLDELWSGGSWHQSEDDDDANQDGHTESELDE
;
A
#
# COMPACT_ATOMS: atom_id res chain seq x y z
N MET A 1 51.65 18.87 -41.51
CA MET A 1 51.91 20.32 -41.35
C MET A 1 50.55 20.95 -41.12
N THR A 2 50.10 20.93 -39.87
CA THR A 2 50.07 22.10 -38.95
C THR A 2 49.04 23.12 -39.42
N ASP A 3 47.87 23.22 -38.76
CA ASP A 3 47.70 24.10 -37.61
C ASP A 3 46.30 24.02 -36.97
N HIS A 4 46.33 24.18 -35.64
CA HIS A 4 45.33 24.75 -34.71
C HIS A 4 43.85 24.35 -34.75
N GLU A 5 43.41 23.63 -33.71
CA GLU A 5 42.08 23.83 -33.12
C GLU A 5 42.12 23.94 -31.59
N ASN A 6 41.36 24.92 -31.10
CA ASN A 6 41.36 25.47 -29.75
C ASN A 6 40.81 24.49 -28.70
N ALA A 7 41.59 24.26 -27.64
CA ALA A 7 41.10 23.68 -26.40
C ALA A 7 40.31 24.71 -25.59
N LYS A 8 38.98 24.59 -25.56
CA LYS A 8 38.12 25.22 -24.54
C LYS A 8 37.86 24.22 -23.42
N THR A 9 38.58 24.39 -22.32
CA THR A 9 38.33 23.69 -21.06
C THR A 9 37.04 24.22 -20.43
N ILE A 10 35.94 23.48 -20.53
CA ILE A 10 34.76 23.70 -19.70
C ILE A 10 35.03 23.02 -18.37
N LYS A 11 35.34 23.81 -17.34
CA LYS A 11 35.33 23.35 -15.94
C LYS A 11 33.88 22.99 -15.59
N ALA A 12 33.58 21.70 -15.51
CA ALA A 12 32.38 21.21 -14.88
C ALA A 12 32.44 21.59 -13.39
N SER A 13 31.58 22.52 -12.98
CA SER A 13 31.29 22.78 -11.57
C SER A 13 30.77 21.49 -10.96
N GLN A 14 31.54 20.89 -10.04
CA GLN A 14 31.07 19.84 -9.16
C GLN A 14 29.99 20.44 -8.24
N GLY A 15 28.75 20.40 -8.71
CA GLY A 15 27.58 20.64 -7.88
C GLY A 15 27.40 19.42 -6.97
N THR A 16 27.46 19.66 -5.67
CA THR A 16 27.05 18.74 -4.61
C THR A 16 25.69 18.15 -4.98
N ARG A 17 25.58 16.83 -5.15
CA ARG A 17 24.26 16.20 -5.35
C ARG A 17 23.44 16.48 -4.08
N PRO A 18 22.21 17.01 -4.19
CA PRO A 18 21.35 17.20 -3.01
C PRO A 18 21.18 15.86 -2.30
N ASN A 19 21.17 15.88 -0.96
CA ASN A 19 20.93 14.69 -0.16
C ASN A 19 19.49 14.20 -0.43
N VAL A 20 19.35 13.23 -1.34
CA VAL A 20 18.04 12.75 -1.83
C VAL A 20 17.20 12.13 -0.71
N LEU A 21 17.84 11.64 0.35
CA LEU A 21 17.17 11.00 1.49
C LEU A 21 16.59 12.02 2.48
N GLU A 22 17.11 13.25 2.51
CA GLU A 22 16.68 14.31 3.42
C GLU A 22 16.57 15.65 2.68
N PRO A 23 15.45 15.90 1.99
CA PRO A 23 15.27 17.14 1.23
C PRO A 23 15.26 18.37 2.14
N GLU A 24 16.14 19.34 1.91
CA GLU A 24 16.19 20.58 2.72
C GLU A 24 15.08 21.58 2.35
N THR A 25 14.55 21.49 1.13
CA THR A 25 13.47 22.33 0.62
C THR A 25 12.09 21.71 0.88
N PRO A 26 10.99 22.50 0.86
CA PRO A 26 9.64 21.95 0.95
C PRO A 26 9.40 20.86 -0.09
N ILE A 27 8.70 19.79 0.30
CA ILE A 27 8.42 18.70 -0.65
C ILE A 27 7.50 19.20 -1.77
N ASP A 28 7.90 18.91 -3.00
CA ASP A 28 7.16 19.19 -4.21
C ASP A 28 6.96 17.92 -5.08
N GLY A 29 6.37 18.08 -6.25
CA GLY A 29 6.10 17.00 -7.18
C GLY A 29 7.34 16.27 -7.68
N SER A 30 8.52 16.90 -7.67
CA SER A 30 9.77 16.27 -8.10
C SER A 30 10.19 15.16 -7.14
N SER A 31 9.84 15.27 -5.86
CA SER A 31 10.14 14.29 -4.81
C SER A 31 9.40 12.96 -5.03
N LEU A 32 8.26 12.96 -5.72
CA LEU A 32 7.56 11.72 -6.10
C LEU A 32 8.40 10.85 -7.04
N ARG A 33 9.22 11.47 -7.90
CA ARG A 33 10.12 10.72 -8.79
C ARG A 33 11.28 10.09 -8.02
N GLN A 34 11.68 10.69 -6.91
CA GLN A 34 12.72 10.14 -6.04
C GLN A 34 12.19 8.89 -5.33
N LEU A 35 10.93 8.92 -4.86
CA LEU A 35 10.26 7.73 -4.32
C LEU A 35 10.12 6.58 -5.32
N GLU A 36 9.92 6.87 -6.61
CA GLU A 36 9.82 5.83 -7.64
C GLU A 36 11.09 4.98 -7.76
N VAL A 37 12.23 5.60 -7.50
CA VAL A 37 13.57 5.01 -7.58
C VAL A 37 14.05 4.58 -6.20
N LEU A 38 13.20 4.65 -5.17
CA LEU A 38 13.52 4.19 -3.84
C LEU A 38 13.87 2.70 -3.91
N ASP A 39 15.16 2.40 -3.81
CA ASP A 39 15.64 1.05 -3.63
C ASP A 39 15.19 0.63 -2.23
N ARG A 40 14.23 -0.29 -2.19
CA ARG A 40 13.73 -0.85 -0.94
C ARG A 40 14.81 -1.76 -0.42
N LYS A 41 15.75 -1.18 0.33
CA LYS A 41 16.86 -1.90 0.94
C LYS A 41 16.32 -3.07 1.77
N GLY A 42 16.57 -4.25 1.22
CA GLY A 42 16.58 -5.56 1.84
C GLY A 42 17.34 -6.41 0.84
N ASP A 43 18.56 -6.83 1.20
CA ASP A 43 19.56 -7.64 0.50
C ASP A 43 19.65 -7.76 -1.04
N ALA A 44 20.90 -7.96 -1.50
CA ALA A 44 21.37 -8.08 -2.89
C ALA A 44 20.72 -9.18 -3.78
N MET A 45 19.62 -9.79 -3.36
CA MET A 45 18.78 -10.73 -4.13
C MET A 45 17.36 -10.21 -4.43
N HIS A 46 16.99 -9.00 -3.98
CA HIS A 46 15.61 -8.52 -4.06
C HIS A 46 15.34 -7.80 -5.38
N HIS A 47 14.74 -8.51 -6.34
CA HIS A 47 14.08 -7.90 -7.49
C HIS A 47 12.76 -7.21 -7.07
N MET A 48 12.81 -6.21 -6.18
CA MET A 48 11.76 -5.21 -6.13
C MET A 48 12.08 -4.16 -7.19
N GLY A 49 11.54 -4.32 -8.39
CA GLY A 49 11.59 -3.25 -9.39
C GLY A 49 10.97 -1.95 -8.84
N ASN A 50 11.25 -0.83 -9.51
CA ASN A 50 10.75 0.50 -9.15
C ASN A 50 9.26 0.52 -8.75
N LEU A 51 8.91 1.40 -7.81
CA LEU A 51 7.51 1.58 -7.39
C LEU A 51 6.64 1.92 -8.59
N THR A 52 5.51 1.22 -8.73
CA THR A 52 4.54 1.60 -9.76
C THR A 52 3.72 2.81 -9.34
N ASN A 53 3.00 3.41 -10.29
CA ASN A 53 2.01 4.43 -9.96
C ASN A 53 0.92 3.93 -9.01
N THR A 54 0.53 2.66 -9.09
CA THR A 54 -0.47 2.10 -8.17
C THR A 54 0.12 1.99 -6.76
N ASP A 55 1.40 1.65 -6.64
CA ASP A 55 2.14 1.59 -5.38
C ASP A 55 2.27 2.96 -4.72
N LEU A 56 2.71 3.98 -5.48
CA LEU A 56 2.78 5.35 -4.96
C LEU A 56 1.41 5.88 -4.53
N ALA A 57 0.37 5.58 -5.30
CA ALA A 57 -1.00 5.96 -4.97
C ALA A 57 -1.46 5.33 -3.65
N PHE A 58 -1.08 4.07 -3.41
CA PHE A 58 -1.34 3.37 -2.17
C PHE A 58 -0.55 3.95 -0.99
N LEU A 59 0.78 4.15 -1.17
CA LEU A 59 1.68 4.71 -0.15
C LEU A 59 1.32 6.14 0.26
N LEU A 60 0.70 6.92 -0.61
CA LEU A 60 0.31 8.31 -0.28
C LEU A 60 -1.20 8.45 -0.04
N ASN A 61 -1.95 7.35 -0.12
CA ASN A 61 -3.41 7.33 -0.07
C ASN A 61 -4.10 8.32 -1.01
N ILE A 62 -3.58 8.46 -2.24
CA ILE A 62 -4.09 9.37 -3.26
C ILE A 62 -4.66 8.59 -4.45
N PRO A 63 -5.75 9.05 -5.08
CA PRO A 63 -6.23 8.43 -6.31
C PRO A 63 -5.13 8.43 -7.39
N THR A 64 -4.93 7.28 -8.06
CA THR A 64 -3.87 7.12 -9.09
C THR A 64 -3.95 8.16 -10.21
N GLN A 65 -5.16 8.65 -10.50
CA GLN A 65 -5.41 9.69 -11.52
C GLN A 65 -4.84 11.06 -11.15
N GLN A 66 -4.58 11.32 -9.85
CA GLN A 66 -4.03 12.58 -9.37
C GLN A 66 -2.50 12.61 -9.41
N LEU A 67 -1.83 11.46 -9.43
CA LEU A 67 -0.36 11.34 -9.40
C LEU A 67 0.33 12.13 -10.53
N SER A 68 -0.16 12.02 -11.76
CA SER A 68 0.45 12.71 -12.91
C SER A 68 0.49 14.23 -12.70
N ALA A 69 -0.55 14.77 -12.06
CA ALA A 69 -0.66 16.18 -11.79
C ALA A 69 0.12 16.60 -10.54
N LEU A 70 0.24 15.72 -9.54
CA LEU A 70 1.06 15.96 -8.35
C LEU A 70 2.56 15.93 -8.68
N ARG A 71 3.01 15.14 -9.66
CA ARG A 71 4.43 15.08 -10.09
C ARG A 71 5.00 16.42 -10.61
N THR A 72 4.15 17.36 -10.97
CA THR A 72 4.55 18.71 -11.40
C THR A 72 4.01 19.80 -10.48
N ALA A 73 3.41 19.41 -9.35
CA ALA A 73 2.83 20.33 -8.40
C ALA A 73 3.93 20.96 -7.53
N LYS A 74 3.78 22.24 -7.20
CA LYS A 74 4.62 22.90 -6.20
C LYS A 74 4.23 22.46 -4.79
N SER A 75 5.07 22.76 -3.80
CA SER A 75 4.68 22.69 -2.40
C SER A 75 3.47 23.60 -2.15
N SER A 76 2.60 23.22 -1.22
CA SER A 76 1.51 24.11 -0.78
C SER A 76 2.01 25.34 -0.02
N ALA A 77 3.29 25.41 0.35
CA ALA A 77 3.90 26.62 0.89
C ALA A 77 3.99 27.74 -0.16
N ASP A 78 4.27 27.38 -1.42
CA ASP A 78 4.42 28.34 -2.53
C ASP A 78 3.09 28.66 -3.23
N VAL A 79 1.98 28.10 -2.74
CA VAL A 79 0.67 28.15 -3.38
C VAL A 79 -0.34 28.73 -2.39
N ILE A 80 -0.62 30.02 -2.55
CA ILE A 80 -1.66 30.71 -1.79
C ILE A 80 -3.02 30.15 -2.23
N ASP A 81 -3.67 29.40 -1.35
CA ASP A 81 -5.03 28.88 -1.58
C ASP A 81 -6.02 30.06 -1.51
N ARG A 82 -6.25 30.73 -2.65
CA ARG A 82 -7.18 31.86 -2.80
C ARG A 82 -8.64 31.53 -2.45
N ARG A 83 -8.95 30.31 -2.01
CA ARG A 83 -10.27 29.93 -1.48
C ARG A 83 -10.58 30.52 -0.11
N VAL A 84 -9.61 31.10 0.60
CA VAL A 84 -9.84 31.70 1.93
C VAL A 84 -9.29 33.13 2.00
N SER A 85 -9.80 34.01 1.15
CA SER A 85 -9.95 35.40 1.63
C SER A 85 -11.14 35.39 2.60
N ARG A 86 -10.87 35.36 3.91
CA ARG A 86 -11.90 35.46 4.97
C ARG A 86 -12.81 36.69 4.83
N LYS A 87 -12.46 37.65 3.97
CA LYS A 87 -13.20 38.90 3.72
C LYS A 87 -14.19 38.85 2.55
N THR A 88 -14.29 37.74 1.79
CA THR A 88 -15.22 37.67 0.63
C THR A 88 -16.42 36.76 0.92
N PRO A 89 -17.66 37.27 0.97
CA PRO A 89 -18.86 36.46 1.16
C PRO A 89 -18.98 35.36 0.10
N ALA A 90 -19.38 34.15 0.50
CA ALA A 90 -19.54 32.98 -0.38
C ALA A 90 -20.47 33.22 -1.59
N SER A 91 -21.29 34.28 -1.56
CA SER A 91 -22.16 34.71 -2.64
C SER A 91 -21.45 35.45 -3.79
N LYS A 92 -20.23 35.96 -3.58
CA LYS A 92 -19.46 36.72 -4.60
C LYS A 92 -18.27 35.95 -5.19
N GLY A 93 -17.93 34.78 -4.64
CA GLY A 93 -16.89 33.91 -5.19
C GLY A 93 -17.34 33.25 -6.50
N GLN A 94 -16.70 33.59 -7.62
CA GLN A 94 -16.90 32.86 -8.87
C GLN A 94 -16.56 31.37 -8.66
N ARG A 95 -17.58 30.49 -8.66
CA ARG A 95 -17.41 29.03 -8.53
C ARG A 95 -16.44 28.41 -9.56
N LYS A 96 -16.10 29.12 -10.66
CA LYS A 96 -15.18 28.66 -11.70
C LYS A 96 -13.70 28.99 -11.44
N THR A 97 -13.35 30.00 -10.64
CA THR A 97 -11.96 30.40 -10.37
C THR A 97 -11.36 29.75 -9.12
N GLY A 98 -12.18 29.12 -8.30
CA GLY A 98 -11.74 28.35 -7.14
C GLY A 98 -11.40 26.90 -7.46
N GLN A 99 -10.71 26.56 -8.55
CA GLN A 99 -10.08 25.23 -8.62
C GLN A 99 -8.89 25.25 -7.65
N SER A 100 -8.91 24.40 -6.61
CA SER A 100 -7.75 24.18 -5.73
C SER A 100 -6.55 23.97 -6.64
N LEU A 101 -5.59 24.91 -6.63
CA LEU A 101 -4.31 24.70 -7.30
C LEU A 101 -3.74 23.37 -6.79
N LYS A 102 -3.34 22.51 -7.71
CA LYS A 102 -2.78 21.20 -7.36
C LYS A 102 -1.41 21.46 -6.74
N CYS A 103 -1.28 21.14 -5.47
CA CYS A 103 -0.08 21.34 -4.66
C CYS A 103 0.17 20.09 -3.81
N ILE A 104 1.43 19.89 -3.40
CA ILE A 104 1.77 18.91 -2.38
C ILE A 104 1.41 19.50 -1.01
N ARG A 105 0.34 18.95 -0.43
CA ARG A 105 -0.14 19.29 0.91
C ARG A 105 0.77 18.71 2.00
N PRO A 106 0.76 19.25 3.24
CA PRO A 106 1.66 18.81 4.30
C PRO A 106 1.56 17.31 4.59
N TYR A 107 0.35 16.75 4.65
CA TYR A 107 0.16 15.32 4.90
C TYR A 107 0.79 14.40 3.84
N HIS A 108 0.86 14.84 2.57
CA HIS A 108 1.63 14.11 1.55
C HIS A 108 3.13 14.30 1.74
N ALA A 109 3.56 15.53 2.04
CA ALA A 109 4.97 15.87 2.22
C ALA A 109 5.62 15.07 3.38
N ILE A 110 4.91 14.96 4.51
CA ILE A 110 5.36 14.19 5.68
C ILE A 110 5.58 12.72 5.30
N LEU A 111 4.62 12.10 4.60
CA LEU A 111 4.76 10.71 4.14
C LEU A 111 5.91 10.56 3.13
N ILE A 112 6.07 11.50 2.20
CA ILE A 112 7.17 11.46 1.22
C ILE A 112 8.52 11.53 1.94
N ARG A 113 8.68 12.44 2.92
CA ARG A 113 9.88 12.52 3.76
C ARG A 113 10.12 11.24 4.54
N LEU A 114 9.06 10.71 5.16
CA LEU A 114 9.12 9.47 5.92
C LEU A 114 9.69 8.34 5.07
N PHE A 115 9.17 8.13 3.86
CA PHE A 115 9.66 7.04 3.00
C PHE A 115 11.04 7.30 2.39
N LEU A 116 11.43 8.56 2.14
CA LEU A 116 12.78 8.87 1.67
C LEU A 116 13.84 8.66 2.76
N LYS A 117 13.52 9.05 4.00
CA LYS A 117 14.43 8.99 5.14
C LYS A 117 14.46 7.61 5.81
N TYR A 118 13.29 6.96 5.88
CA TYR A 118 13.05 5.66 6.51
C TYR A 118 12.37 4.70 5.52
N PRO A 119 13.12 4.21 4.51
CA PRO A 119 12.58 3.35 3.45
C PRO A 119 11.98 2.04 3.97
N GLU A 120 12.35 1.59 5.17
CA GLU A 120 11.79 0.43 5.85
C GLU A 120 10.26 0.53 6.03
N TYR A 121 9.69 1.73 6.12
CA TYR A 121 8.23 1.91 6.20
C TYR A 121 7.50 1.71 4.87
N ALA A 122 8.23 1.67 3.75
CA ALA A 122 7.66 1.33 2.44
C ALA A 122 7.45 -0.19 2.26
N THR A 123 7.90 -1.02 3.22
CA THR A 123 7.71 -2.47 3.23
C THR A 123 6.25 -2.90 3.42
N ILE A 124 5.38 -1.96 3.81
CA ILE A 124 3.91 -2.13 3.77
C ILE A 124 3.39 -2.55 2.39
N ILE A 125 4.14 -2.24 1.32
CA ILE A 125 3.93 -2.88 0.04
C ILE A 125 4.80 -4.14 0.02
N PRO A 126 4.18 -5.33 0.11
CA PRO A 126 4.92 -6.59 0.09
C PRO A 126 5.73 -6.71 -1.21
N PRO A 127 6.88 -7.41 -1.18
CA PRO A 127 7.57 -7.80 -2.40
C PRO A 127 6.62 -8.51 -3.37
N TYR A 128 6.81 -8.32 -4.66
CA TYR A 128 6.02 -9.04 -5.65
C TYR A 128 6.56 -10.45 -5.82
N PRO A 129 5.77 -11.50 -5.53
CA PRO A 129 6.29 -12.84 -5.58
C PRO A 129 6.47 -13.32 -7.01
N MET A 130 7.52 -14.11 -7.21
CA MET A 130 7.70 -14.84 -8.46
C MET A 130 6.77 -16.05 -8.48
N SER A 131 6.22 -16.36 -9.66
CA SER A 131 5.36 -17.55 -9.83
C SER A 131 6.03 -18.83 -9.35
N ARG A 132 7.36 -18.92 -9.48
CA ARG A 132 8.14 -20.09 -9.04
C ARG A 132 8.13 -20.24 -7.51
N GLU A 133 8.34 -19.17 -6.76
CA GLU A 133 8.31 -19.19 -5.29
C GLU A 133 6.95 -19.66 -4.77
N VAL A 134 5.87 -19.16 -5.39
CA VAL A 134 4.51 -19.57 -5.03
C VAL A 134 4.28 -21.04 -5.39
N PHE A 135 4.76 -21.48 -6.56
CA PHE A 135 4.62 -22.87 -7.00
C PHE A 135 5.33 -23.84 -6.06
N ASP A 136 6.58 -23.55 -5.69
CA ASP A 136 7.37 -24.42 -4.80
C ASP A 136 6.69 -24.56 -3.42
N LEU A 137 5.98 -23.52 -2.96
CA LEU A 137 5.15 -23.58 -1.75
C LEU A 137 3.90 -24.45 -1.93
N ILE A 138 3.12 -24.24 -2.99
CA ILE A 138 1.78 -24.85 -3.11
C ILE A 138 1.79 -26.21 -3.82
N GLN A 139 2.89 -26.59 -4.48
CA GLN A 139 2.99 -27.84 -5.23
C GLN A 139 2.57 -29.07 -4.42
N PRO A 140 2.86 -29.23 -3.11
CA PRO A 140 2.43 -30.43 -2.37
C PRO A 140 0.90 -30.52 -2.21
N PHE A 141 0.18 -29.43 -2.45
CA PHE A 141 -1.27 -29.31 -2.33
C PHE A 141 -1.97 -29.25 -3.69
N MET A 142 -1.22 -29.12 -4.78
CA MET A 142 -1.76 -29.13 -6.13
C MET A 142 -2.12 -30.56 -6.53
N ARG A 143 -3.41 -30.81 -6.85
CA ARG A 143 -3.89 -32.15 -7.20
C ARG A 143 -4.52 -32.19 -8.59
N PRO A 144 -4.42 -33.32 -9.31
CA PRO A 144 -5.27 -33.58 -10.45
C PRO A 144 -6.75 -33.67 -10.02
N PRO A 145 -7.68 -33.11 -10.81
CA PRO A 145 -9.11 -33.24 -10.57
C PRO A 145 -9.58 -34.71 -10.56
N GLY A 146 -10.04 -35.20 -9.41
CA GLY A 146 -10.57 -36.56 -9.24
C GLY A 146 -9.56 -37.64 -8.83
N GLU A 147 -8.31 -37.30 -8.51
CA GLU A 147 -7.30 -38.25 -8.06
C GLU A 147 -6.87 -38.00 -6.59
N PRO A 148 -6.46 -39.05 -5.84
CA PRO A 148 -5.90 -38.91 -4.49
C PRO A 148 -4.59 -38.11 -4.49
N LEU A 149 -4.09 -37.79 -3.28
CA LEU A 149 -2.82 -37.08 -3.04
C LEU A 149 -1.62 -37.84 -3.62
N GLU A 150 -1.38 -37.75 -4.92
CA GLU A 150 -0.10 -38.08 -5.53
C GLU A 150 0.70 -36.79 -5.77
N GLU A 151 2.01 -36.84 -5.54
CA GLU A 151 2.88 -35.70 -5.76
C GLU A 151 2.83 -35.27 -7.23
N PRO A 152 2.54 -33.99 -7.54
CA PRO A 152 2.51 -33.54 -8.92
C PRO A 152 3.89 -33.74 -9.55
N ASN A 153 3.92 -34.41 -10.70
CA ASN A 153 5.16 -34.62 -11.44
C ASN A 153 5.79 -33.25 -11.78
N GLU A 154 6.90 -32.91 -11.11
CA GLU A 154 7.62 -31.64 -11.26
C GLU A 154 7.93 -31.29 -12.72
N LYS A 155 8.11 -32.30 -13.58
CA LYS A 155 8.43 -32.12 -15.01
C LYS A 155 7.26 -31.55 -15.81
N GLN A 156 6.03 -31.64 -15.32
CA GLN A 156 4.86 -31.24 -16.10
C GLN A 156 4.44 -29.78 -15.85
N LYS A 157 4.80 -29.12 -14.74
CA LYS A 157 4.47 -27.69 -14.46
C LYS A 157 2.99 -27.34 -14.75
N ARG A 158 2.07 -28.28 -14.53
CA ARG A 158 0.63 -28.17 -14.83
C ARG A 158 -0.13 -27.59 -13.63
N TRP A 159 -1.38 -27.21 -13.87
CA TRP A 159 -2.39 -26.89 -12.83
C TRP A 159 -2.18 -25.63 -11.99
N PHE A 160 -1.07 -24.91 -12.17
CA PHE A 160 -0.74 -23.72 -11.40
C PHE A 160 -1.64 -22.51 -11.72
N GLY A 161 -1.70 -22.12 -12.99
CA GLY A 161 -2.43 -20.94 -13.45
C GLY A 161 -3.94 -21.01 -13.17
N GLN A 162 -4.51 -22.22 -13.14
CA GLN A 162 -5.92 -22.43 -12.83
C GLN A 162 -6.31 -21.92 -11.45
N LEU A 163 -5.43 -22.06 -10.47
CA LEU A 163 -5.67 -21.57 -9.10
C LEU A 163 -5.79 -20.04 -9.05
N PHE A 164 -5.28 -19.34 -10.06
CA PHE A 164 -5.25 -17.88 -10.13
C PHE A 164 -6.19 -17.29 -11.20
N GLY A 165 -7.24 -18.01 -11.60
CA GLY A 165 -8.17 -17.50 -12.60
C GLY A 165 -7.60 -17.48 -14.03
N ARG A 166 -6.63 -18.35 -14.35
CA ARG A 166 -5.97 -18.42 -15.66
C ARG A 166 -6.05 -19.83 -16.26
N SER A 167 -5.81 -19.94 -17.57
CA SER A 167 -5.87 -21.22 -18.27
C SER A 167 -4.65 -22.09 -18.00
N LEU A 168 -4.81 -23.41 -18.18
CA LEU A 168 -3.71 -24.38 -18.05
C LEU A 168 -2.47 -24.02 -18.89
N ILE A 169 -2.69 -23.46 -20.09
CA ILE A 169 -1.61 -23.04 -21.00
C ILE A 169 -0.75 -21.94 -20.38
N ILE A 170 -1.34 -21.09 -19.54
CA ILE A 170 -0.63 -19.99 -18.88
C ILE A 170 0.28 -20.52 -17.78
N SER A 171 -0.06 -21.66 -17.12
CA SER A 171 0.78 -22.31 -16.11
C SER A 171 2.22 -22.55 -16.60
N TYR A 172 2.37 -23.09 -17.82
CA TYR A 172 3.69 -23.31 -18.43
C TYR A 172 4.49 -22.02 -18.64
N LYS A 173 3.80 -20.92 -18.94
CA LYS A 173 4.43 -19.62 -19.14
C LYS A 173 4.84 -19.00 -17.80
N MET A 174 3.97 -19.10 -16.80
CA MET A 174 4.23 -18.62 -15.44
C MET A 174 5.42 -19.35 -14.80
N LEU A 175 5.61 -20.64 -15.10
CA LEU A 175 6.66 -21.48 -14.56
C LEU A 175 7.81 -21.72 -15.54
N SER A 176 7.87 -20.95 -16.63
CA SER A 176 8.96 -21.07 -17.61
C SER A 176 10.29 -20.73 -16.96
N THR A 177 11.33 -21.51 -17.27
CA THR A 177 12.72 -21.23 -16.87
C THR A 177 13.48 -20.44 -17.92
N ASP A 178 12.84 -20.13 -19.06
CA ASP A 178 13.42 -19.29 -20.11
C ASP A 178 13.45 -17.82 -19.67
N PRO A 179 14.64 -17.21 -19.49
CA PRO A 179 14.78 -15.82 -19.07
C PRO A 179 14.08 -14.84 -20.02
N GLN A 180 14.03 -15.12 -21.33
CA GLN A 180 13.33 -14.24 -22.28
C GLN A 180 11.81 -14.28 -22.10
N ILE A 181 11.25 -15.43 -21.70
CA ILE A 181 9.82 -15.57 -21.40
C ILE A 181 9.50 -14.88 -20.07
N GLN A 182 10.37 -15.01 -19.07
CA GLN A 182 10.20 -14.36 -17.77
C GLN A 182 10.32 -12.83 -17.86
N MET A 183 11.32 -12.30 -18.58
CA MET A 183 11.53 -10.86 -18.72
C MET A 183 10.42 -10.16 -19.51
N ASN A 184 9.79 -10.85 -20.47
CA ASN A 184 8.81 -10.24 -21.37
C ASN A 184 7.35 -10.33 -20.89
N ARG A 185 7.05 -11.07 -19.82
CA ARG A 185 5.67 -11.22 -19.33
C ARG A 185 5.58 -11.27 -17.81
N ASN A 186 5.36 -10.10 -17.23
CA ASN A 186 4.80 -10.00 -15.89
C ASN A 186 3.37 -10.53 -15.87
N ASN A 187 3.03 -11.35 -14.87
CA ASN A 187 1.65 -11.73 -14.60
C ASN A 187 0.76 -10.49 -14.53
N SER A 188 -0.51 -10.63 -14.90
CA SER A 188 -1.49 -9.56 -14.66
C SER A 188 -1.50 -9.23 -13.16
N ARG A 189 -1.52 -7.94 -12.80
CA ARG A 189 -1.50 -7.49 -11.40
C ARG A 189 -2.52 -8.19 -10.46
N PRO A 190 -3.76 -8.51 -10.87
CA PRO A 190 -4.68 -9.27 -10.01
C PRO A 190 -4.19 -10.70 -9.69
N VAL A 191 -3.50 -11.35 -10.64
CA VAL A 191 -2.86 -12.66 -10.39
C VAL A 191 -1.71 -12.52 -9.41
N VAL A 192 -0.90 -11.47 -9.56
CA VAL A 192 0.18 -11.17 -8.60
C VAL A 192 -0.43 -10.97 -7.20
N GLN A 193 -1.54 -10.23 -7.07
CA GLN A 193 -2.18 -10.05 -5.76
C GLN A 193 -2.74 -11.36 -5.17
N LEU A 194 -3.27 -12.28 -5.98
CA LEU A 194 -3.64 -13.61 -5.48
C LEU A 194 -2.41 -14.39 -5.01
N GLN A 195 -1.30 -14.32 -5.74
CA GLN A 195 -0.04 -14.95 -5.34
C GLN A 195 0.50 -14.34 -4.04
N THR A 196 0.45 -13.02 -3.90
CA THR A 196 0.82 -12.30 -2.68
C THR A 196 -0.04 -12.73 -1.50
N LEU A 197 -1.36 -12.92 -1.70
CA LEU A 197 -2.27 -13.42 -0.65
C LEU A 197 -1.83 -14.79 -0.11
N ILE A 198 -1.51 -15.73 -1.01
CA ILE A 198 -1.04 -17.06 -0.63
C ILE A 198 0.20 -16.96 0.28
N LEU A 199 1.20 -16.19 -0.16
CA LEU A 199 2.47 -16.07 0.57
C LEU A 199 2.33 -15.29 1.87
N LEU A 200 1.57 -14.20 1.90
CA LEU A 200 1.30 -13.44 3.13
C LEU A 200 0.60 -14.31 4.17
N ARG A 201 -0.38 -15.12 3.75
CA ARG A 201 -1.07 -16.02 4.67
C ARG A 201 -0.13 -17.11 5.19
N PHE A 202 0.65 -17.74 4.33
CA PHE A 202 1.61 -18.76 4.76
C PHE A 202 2.66 -18.17 5.70
N ALA A 203 3.18 -16.98 5.39
CA ALA A 203 4.10 -16.24 6.25
C ALA A 203 3.50 -15.89 7.61
N LYS A 204 2.23 -15.49 7.66
CA LYS A 204 1.54 -15.26 8.94
C LYS A 204 1.49 -16.51 9.80
N ILE A 205 1.10 -17.65 9.21
CA ILE A 205 1.06 -18.94 9.92
C ILE A 205 2.46 -19.34 10.40
N PHE A 206 3.47 -19.20 9.54
CA PHE A 206 4.87 -19.45 9.86
C PHE A 206 5.33 -18.59 11.05
N ARG A 207 5.14 -17.27 11.01
CA ARG A 207 5.55 -16.36 12.09
C ARG A 207 4.89 -16.69 13.41
N GLU A 208 3.58 -16.93 13.40
CA GLU A 208 2.82 -17.27 14.61
C GLU A 208 3.31 -18.57 15.22
N LEU A 209 3.50 -19.60 14.40
CA LEU A 209 3.98 -20.91 14.86
C LEU A 209 5.45 -20.85 15.31
N TYR A 210 6.30 -20.17 14.55
CA TYR A 210 7.71 -19.97 14.88
C TYR A 210 7.85 -19.26 16.21
N THR A 211 7.08 -18.18 16.44
CA THR A 211 7.06 -17.46 17.72
C THR A 211 6.63 -18.39 18.86
N GLN A 212 5.60 -19.22 18.66
CA GLN A 212 5.15 -20.20 19.67
C GLN A 212 6.24 -21.23 20.02
N TYR A 213 6.95 -21.74 19.02
CA TYR A 213 8.03 -22.71 19.22
C TYR A 213 9.26 -22.06 19.87
N ARG A 214 9.66 -20.88 19.39
CA ARG A 214 10.73 -20.08 19.98
C ARG A 214 10.46 -19.82 21.46
N ASP A 215 9.29 -19.29 21.80
CA ASP A 215 8.96 -18.92 23.18
C ASP A 215 8.85 -20.14 24.12
N ARG A 216 8.49 -21.30 23.56
CA ARG A 216 8.35 -22.56 24.31
C ARG A 216 9.66 -23.32 24.51
N PHE A 217 10.52 -23.37 23.50
CA PHE A 217 11.69 -24.27 23.48
C PHE A 217 13.04 -23.54 23.61
N LEU A 218 13.15 -22.27 23.20
CA LEU A 218 14.38 -21.51 23.42
C LEU A 218 14.45 -20.98 24.86
N PRO A 219 15.63 -21.02 25.51
CA PRO A 219 15.83 -20.39 26.81
C PRO A 219 15.52 -18.88 26.77
N LEU A 220 14.90 -18.35 27.82
CA LEU A 220 14.53 -16.92 27.96
C LEU A 220 15.64 -15.93 27.61
N LYS A 221 16.91 -16.28 27.86
CA LYS A 221 18.07 -15.43 27.52
C LYS A 221 18.33 -15.34 26.02
N GLU A 222 18.05 -16.41 25.28
CA GLU A 222 18.22 -16.48 23.83
C GLU A 222 17.00 -15.94 23.08
N GLN A 223 15.81 -15.93 23.68
CA GLN A 223 14.59 -15.43 23.03
C GLN A 223 14.69 -13.96 22.55
N ARG A 224 15.57 -13.16 23.17
CA ARG A 224 15.82 -11.76 22.79
C ARG A 224 17.01 -11.57 21.86
N ASN A 225 17.69 -12.65 21.48
CA ASN A 225 18.82 -12.60 20.57
C ASN A 225 18.30 -12.27 19.16
N PRO A 226 18.81 -11.19 18.52
CA PRO A 226 18.39 -10.81 17.16
C PRO A 226 18.47 -11.94 16.14
N LEU A 227 19.38 -12.92 16.34
CA LEU A 227 19.53 -14.08 15.48
C LEU A 227 18.24 -14.91 15.32
N TYR A 228 17.38 -14.91 16.35
CA TYR A 228 16.13 -15.68 16.36
C TYR A 228 14.89 -14.81 16.16
N LEU A 229 15.07 -13.54 15.82
CA LEU A 229 14.00 -12.60 15.53
C LEU A 229 13.92 -12.43 14.00
N PRO A 230 12.73 -12.59 13.39
CA PRO A 230 12.55 -12.31 11.97
C PRO A 230 12.95 -10.87 11.63
N GLU A 231 13.75 -10.68 10.58
CA GLU A 231 14.14 -9.35 10.10
C GLU A 231 13.10 -8.78 9.14
N ALA A 232 12.64 -9.59 8.19
CA ALA A 232 11.55 -9.25 7.30
C ALA A 232 10.27 -8.95 8.10
N LEU A 233 9.42 -8.06 7.57
CA LEU A 233 8.08 -7.77 8.09
C LEU A 233 6.95 -8.35 7.23
N SER A 234 7.25 -8.78 5.99
CA SER A 234 6.26 -9.29 5.04
C SER A 234 6.39 -10.80 4.83
N TRP A 235 5.97 -11.30 3.67
CA TRP A 235 6.05 -12.72 3.32
C TRP A 235 7.46 -13.20 3.01
N ASP A 236 8.38 -12.29 2.74
CA ASP A 236 9.81 -12.54 2.52
C ASP A 236 10.51 -13.19 3.70
N VAL A 237 9.92 -13.18 4.90
CA VAL A 237 10.36 -14.00 6.04
C VAL A 237 10.45 -15.50 5.73
N LEU A 238 9.69 -15.97 4.75
CA LEU A 238 9.75 -17.37 4.32
C LEU A 238 11.12 -17.72 3.71
N ARG A 239 11.88 -16.72 3.26
CA ARG A 239 13.26 -16.89 2.78
C ARG A 239 14.25 -16.99 3.94
N GLU A 240 13.91 -16.46 5.10
CA GLU A 240 14.67 -16.58 6.36
C GLU A 240 14.33 -17.87 7.11
N ARG A 241 13.40 -18.71 6.60
CA ARG A 241 12.91 -19.88 7.30
C ARG A 241 14.05 -20.77 7.80
N ASP A 242 14.94 -21.15 6.90
CA ASP A 242 16.00 -22.12 7.20
C ASP A 242 16.94 -21.56 8.28
N SER A 243 17.30 -20.27 8.23
CA SER A 243 18.12 -19.63 9.26
C SER A 243 17.39 -19.46 10.60
N LEU A 244 16.08 -19.16 10.55
CA LEU A 244 15.27 -19.03 11.75
C LEU A 244 15.04 -20.37 12.45
N THR A 245 15.05 -21.49 11.72
CA THR A 245 14.81 -22.82 12.28
C THR A 245 16.06 -23.65 12.56
N ASP A 246 17.26 -23.17 12.21
CA ASP A 246 18.54 -23.92 12.33
C ASP A 246 18.89 -24.34 13.77
N TRP A 247 18.33 -23.67 14.78
CA TRP A 247 18.51 -24.04 16.18
C TRP A 247 17.64 -25.23 16.63
N MET A 248 16.66 -25.64 15.83
CA MET A 248 15.79 -26.77 16.14
C MET A 248 16.52 -28.08 15.82
N ASP A 249 16.51 -29.03 16.75
CA ASP A 249 16.94 -30.40 16.43
C ASP A 249 15.96 -31.07 15.44
N ASP A 250 16.39 -32.14 14.78
CA ASP A 250 15.62 -32.83 13.74
C ASP A 250 14.19 -33.18 14.19
N LYS A 251 14.03 -33.62 15.44
CA LYS A 251 12.73 -34.04 15.99
C LYS A 251 11.81 -32.85 16.24
N LEU A 252 12.37 -31.76 16.76
CA LEU A 252 11.62 -30.53 16.98
C LEU A 252 11.22 -29.89 15.65
N TYR A 253 12.13 -29.88 14.67
CA TYR A 253 11.88 -29.37 13.33
C TYR A 253 10.80 -30.19 12.61
N GLU A 254 10.83 -31.53 12.70
CA GLU A 254 9.78 -32.38 12.13
C GLU A 254 8.40 -32.09 12.75
N SER A 255 8.35 -31.83 14.06
CA SER A 255 7.11 -31.44 14.75
C SER A 255 6.62 -30.06 14.28
N PHE A 256 7.54 -29.10 14.15
CA PHE A 256 7.27 -27.75 13.65
C PHE A 256 6.70 -27.77 12.22
N GLU A 257 7.35 -28.48 11.30
CA GLU A 257 6.91 -28.60 9.91
C GLU A 257 5.55 -29.32 9.81
N THR A 258 5.31 -30.34 10.64
CA THR A 258 4.00 -31.02 10.71
C THR A 258 2.89 -30.04 11.11
N ASP A 259 3.09 -29.29 12.20
CA ASP A 259 2.13 -28.29 12.68
C ASP A 259 1.92 -27.17 11.64
N LEU A 260 2.99 -26.74 10.98
CA LEU A 260 2.96 -25.70 9.94
C LEU A 260 2.10 -26.13 8.76
N LEU A 261 2.36 -27.33 8.23
CA LEU A 261 1.63 -27.90 7.10
C LEU A 261 0.17 -28.18 7.45
N GLU A 262 -0.14 -28.59 8.68
CA GLU A 262 -1.52 -28.80 9.14
C GLU A 262 -2.31 -27.48 9.14
N ARG A 263 -1.78 -26.43 9.79
CA ARG A 263 -2.42 -25.11 9.84
C ARG A 263 -2.58 -24.50 8.44
N TRP A 264 -1.56 -24.64 7.61
CA TRP A 264 -1.61 -24.18 6.22
C TRP A 264 -2.69 -24.92 5.42
N ARG A 265 -2.71 -26.26 5.49
CA ARG A 265 -3.71 -27.08 4.79
C ARG A 265 -5.12 -26.71 5.21
N GLN A 266 -5.35 -26.47 6.51
CA GLN A 266 -6.64 -26.03 7.01
C GLN A 266 -7.11 -24.75 6.33
N TRP A 267 -6.26 -23.71 6.24
CA TRP A 267 -6.62 -22.48 5.54
C TRP A 267 -6.82 -22.74 4.03
N TRP A 268 -5.89 -23.43 3.38
CA TRP A 268 -5.92 -23.70 1.95
C TRP A 268 -7.22 -24.38 1.53
N ASP A 269 -7.56 -25.49 2.18
CA ASP A 269 -8.73 -26.31 1.83
C ASP A 269 -10.05 -25.64 2.21
N THR A 270 -10.12 -25.01 3.40
CA THR A 270 -11.40 -24.47 3.90
C THR A 270 -11.70 -23.05 3.43
N LYS A 271 -10.68 -22.24 3.12
CA LYS A 271 -10.82 -20.82 2.77
C LYS A 271 -10.57 -20.58 1.29
N TYR A 272 -9.37 -20.88 0.82
CA TYR A 272 -8.97 -20.55 -0.55
C TYR A 272 -9.67 -21.44 -1.58
N MET A 273 -9.61 -22.77 -1.42
CA MET A 273 -10.26 -23.71 -2.34
C MET A 273 -11.79 -23.57 -2.33
N THR A 274 -12.40 -23.27 -1.18
CA THR A 274 -13.82 -22.91 -1.10
C THR A 274 -14.12 -21.64 -1.91
N THR A 275 -13.25 -20.64 -1.87
CA THR A 275 -13.40 -19.42 -2.69
C THR A 275 -13.40 -19.77 -4.18
N LEU A 276 -12.46 -20.60 -4.63
CA LEU A 276 -12.38 -21.02 -6.03
C LEU A 276 -13.61 -21.82 -6.47
N ARG A 277 -14.14 -22.70 -5.60
CA ARG A 277 -15.36 -23.46 -5.85
C ARG A 277 -16.57 -22.53 -6.04
N LEU A 278 -16.77 -21.58 -5.13
CA LEU A 278 -17.86 -20.60 -5.22
C LEU A 278 -17.71 -19.66 -6.40
N GLU A 279 -16.49 -19.35 -6.82
CA GLU A 279 -16.25 -18.58 -8.03
C GLU A 279 -16.60 -19.38 -9.29
N ALA A 280 -16.25 -20.67 -9.35
CA ALA A 280 -16.62 -21.54 -10.46
C ALA A 280 -18.15 -21.65 -10.58
N GLU A 281 -18.84 -21.85 -9.46
CA GLU A 281 -20.29 -21.86 -9.38
C GLU A 281 -20.91 -20.53 -9.87
N SER A 282 -20.33 -19.39 -9.49
CA SER A 282 -20.79 -18.07 -9.95
C SER A 282 -20.66 -17.85 -11.47
N ARG A 283 -19.91 -18.72 -12.14
CA ARG A 283 -19.67 -18.70 -13.59
C ARG A 283 -20.40 -19.81 -14.33
N ASP A 284 -21.20 -20.62 -13.61
CA ASP A 284 -21.90 -21.78 -14.16
C ASP A 284 -20.94 -22.85 -14.69
N ILE A 285 -19.75 -22.98 -14.08
CA ILE A 285 -18.72 -23.95 -14.46
C ILE A 285 -18.47 -24.92 -13.30
N GLY A 286 -18.34 -26.20 -13.62
CA GLY A 286 -17.93 -27.21 -12.63
C GLY A 286 -16.55 -26.90 -12.06
N PHE A 287 -16.40 -26.99 -10.74
CA PHE A 287 -15.12 -26.73 -10.07
C PHE A 287 -13.98 -27.61 -10.60
N GLU A 288 -14.25 -28.90 -10.79
CA GLU A 288 -13.30 -29.85 -11.36
C GLU A 288 -12.90 -29.48 -12.81
N ASP A 289 -13.85 -29.00 -13.63
CA ASP A 289 -13.58 -28.61 -15.01
C ASP A 289 -12.67 -27.39 -15.09
N VAL A 290 -12.86 -26.45 -14.16
CA VAL A 290 -12.00 -25.28 -14.02
C VAL A 290 -10.59 -25.68 -13.59
N LEU A 291 -10.44 -26.61 -12.65
CA LEU A 291 -9.11 -27.11 -12.27
C LEU A 291 -8.42 -27.88 -13.42
N LYS A 292 -9.18 -28.62 -14.24
CA LYS A 292 -8.65 -29.34 -15.41
C LYS A 292 -8.17 -28.38 -16.49
N THR A 293 -9.01 -27.42 -16.88
CA THR A 293 -8.83 -26.64 -18.11
C THR A 293 -8.34 -25.20 -17.86
N GLY A 294 -8.70 -24.63 -16.72
CA GLY A 294 -8.51 -23.22 -16.38
C GLY A 294 -9.38 -22.27 -17.21
N GLN A 295 -10.45 -22.78 -17.83
CA GLN A 295 -11.40 -21.95 -18.57
C GLN A 295 -12.36 -21.28 -17.59
N TRP A 296 -11.92 -20.15 -17.03
CA TRP A 296 -12.72 -19.32 -16.12
C TRP A 296 -13.66 -18.35 -16.84
N GLN A 297 -13.77 -18.41 -18.17
CA GLN A 297 -14.54 -17.43 -18.94
C GLN A 297 -15.91 -17.97 -19.31
N THR A 298 -16.95 -17.22 -18.93
CA THR A 298 -18.33 -17.42 -19.38
C THR A 298 -18.74 -16.14 -20.11
N LYS A 299 -19.17 -16.29 -21.38
CA LYS A 299 -19.56 -15.15 -22.22
C LYS A 299 -21.03 -14.76 -22.05
N GLU A 300 -21.81 -15.62 -21.39
CA GLU A 300 -23.23 -15.39 -21.18
C GLU A 300 -23.46 -14.26 -20.17
N PRO A 301 -24.37 -13.31 -20.48
CA PRO A 301 -24.71 -12.22 -19.57
C PRO A 301 -25.43 -12.76 -18.33
N VAL A 302 -25.23 -12.10 -17.19
CA VAL A 302 -25.93 -12.43 -15.95
C VAL A 302 -27.32 -11.81 -15.99
N THR A 303 -28.34 -12.64 -16.15
CA THR A 303 -29.74 -12.21 -16.26
C THR A 303 -30.45 -12.12 -14.90
N SER A 304 -30.05 -12.93 -13.92
CA SER A 304 -30.63 -12.96 -12.57
C SER A 304 -29.59 -13.34 -11.51
N PHE A 305 -29.48 -12.53 -10.45
CA PHE A 305 -28.66 -12.87 -9.27
C PHE A 305 -29.39 -13.79 -8.27
N LYS A 306 -30.69 -14.05 -8.47
CA LYS A 306 -31.50 -14.87 -7.55
C LYS A 306 -31.23 -16.36 -7.70
N ASP A 307 -30.69 -16.74 -8.87
CA ASP A 307 -30.48 -18.12 -9.25
C ASP A 307 -29.21 -18.71 -8.59
N TYR A 308 -28.41 -17.84 -7.96
CA TYR A 308 -27.16 -18.19 -7.30
C TYR A 308 -27.29 -18.13 -5.78
N PRO A 309 -26.65 -19.05 -5.04
CA PRO A 309 -26.48 -18.92 -3.60
C PRO A 309 -25.83 -17.59 -3.22
N ARG A 310 -26.15 -17.07 -2.03
CA ARG A 310 -25.70 -15.75 -1.56
C ARG A 310 -24.19 -15.54 -1.73
N ASN A 311 -23.39 -16.56 -1.43
CA ASN A 311 -21.92 -16.51 -1.45
C ASN A 311 -21.31 -16.88 -2.82
N ALA A 312 -22.13 -17.34 -3.76
CA ALA A 312 -21.75 -17.71 -5.13
C ALA A 312 -22.37 -16.77 -6.19
N LYS A 313 -22.92 -15.62 -5.78
CA LYS A 313 -23.45 -14.64 -6.74
C LYS A 313 -22.35 -14.18 -7.70
N PRO A 314 -22.65 -14.04 -9.01
CA PRO A 314 -21.72 -13.48 -10.00
C PRO A 314 -21.26 -12.09 -9.58
N ILE A 315 -19.98 -11.79 -9.78
CA ILE A 315 -19.43 -10.45 -9.57
C ILE A 315 -19.36 -9.75 -10.92
N THR A 316 -20.07 -8.62 -11.03
CA THR A 316 -20.27 -7.86 -12.28
C THR A 316 -20.06 -6.37 -12.03
N GLY A 317 -20.29 -5.56 -13.06
CA GLY A 317 -20.28 -4.11 -12.97
C GLY A 317 -21.51 -3.46 -12.30
N ALA A 318 -22.54 -4.21 -11.92
CA ALA A 318 -23.80 -3.65 -11.42
C ALA A 318 -23.66 -2.94 -10.06
N ASP A 319 -24.56 -2.00 -9.76
CA ASP A 319 -24.59 -1.24 -8.49
C ASP A 319 -24.77 -2.15 -7.26
N THR A 320 -25.54 -3.21 -7.43
CA THR A 320 -25.83 -4.20 -6.39
C THR A 320 -24.79 -5.31 -6.32
N SER A 321 -23.80 -5.31 -7.21
CA SER A 321 -22.75 -6.34 -7.24
C SER A 321 -21.67 -6.07 -6.20
N LEU A 322 -21.01 -7.15 -5.77
CA LEU A 322 -19.94 -7.10 -4.77
C LEU A 322 -18.83 -6.12 -5.16
N LEU A 323 -18.48 -5.99 -6.45
CA LEU A 323 -17.48 -5.02 -6.92
C LEU A 323 -17.78 -3.59 -6.45
N THR A 324 -19.05 -3.19 -6.45
CA THR A 324 -19.47 -1.82 -6.10
C THR A 324 -19.60 -1.66 -4.59
N LEU A 325 -20.16 -2.67 -3.91
CA LEU A 325 -20.45 -2.62 -2.48
C LEU A 325 -19.20 -2.82 -1.61
N PHE A 326 -18.22 -3.60 -2.08
CA PHE A 326 -17.10 -4.07 -1.28
C PHE A 326 -16.28 -2.93 -0.65
N ARG A 327 -16.01 -1.86 -1.41
CA ARG A 327 -15.22 -0.73 -0.89
C ARG A 327 -15.89 -0.06 0.30
N ASP A 328 -17.21 0.14 0.23
CA ASP A 328 -17.95 0.81 1.28
C ASP A 328 -18.11 -0.12 2.51
N MET A 329 -18.28 -1.42 2.28
CA MET A 329 -18.31 -2.44 3.34
C MET A 329 -16.99 -2.53 4.11
N THR A 330 -15.85 -2.34 3.43
CA THR A 330 -14.50 -2.44 4.01
C THR A 330 -13.89 -1.09 4.38
N LYS A 331 -14.59 0.02 4.10
CA LYS A 331 -14.12 1.39 4.29
C LYS A 331 -12.76 1.68 3.65
N LEU A 332 -12.40 0.95 2.59
CA LEU A 332 -11.15 1.15 1.88
C LEU A 332 -11.20 2.47 1.10
N SER A 333 -10.06 3.16 1.04
CA SER A 333 -9.92 4.29 0.14
C SER A 333 -9.97 3.85 -1.32
N SER A 334 -10.10 4.81 -2.25
CA SER A 334 -10.08 4.49 -3.68
C SER A 334 -8.71 3.96 -4.14
N SER A 335 -7.60 4.40 -3.54
CA SER A 335 -6.26 3.89 -3.90
C SER A 335 -5.99 2.52 -3.29
N GLU A 336 -6.43 2.30 -2.04
CA GLU A 336 -6.38 0.99 -1.38
C GLU A 336 -7.16 -0.06 -2.16
N PHE A 337 -8.41 0.25 -2.54
CA PHE A 337 -9.26 -0.68 -3.28
C PHE A 337 -8.67 -1.10 -4.63
N VAL A 338 -8.16 -0.15 -5.43
CA VAL A 338 -7.56 -0.49 -6.73
C VAL A 338 -6.23 -1.21 -6.59
N TRP A 339 -5.43 -0.89 -5.57
CA TRP A 339 -4.17 -1.56 -5.27
C TRP A 339 -4.41 -3.00 -4.83
N LEU A 340 -5.32 -3.23 -3.85
CA LEU A 340 -5.71 -4.54 -3.35
C LEU A 340 -6.14 -5.49 -4.49
N LEU A 341 -6.95 -4.98 -5.41
CA LEU A 341 -7.45 -5.77 -6.54
C LEU A 341 -6.46 -5.88 -7.71
N GLY A 342 -5.36 -5.13 -7.69
CA GLY A 342 -4.41 -5.07 -8.80
C GLY A 342 -5.03 -4.53 -10.10
N ILE A 343 -6.03 -3.66 -10.02
CA ILE A 343 -6.70 -3.09 -11.20
C ILE A 343 -6.39 -1.61 -11.37
N SER A 344 -6.55 -1.08 -12.58
CA SER A 344 -6.51 0.36 -12.81
C SER A 344 -7.89 1.00 -12.55
N PRO A 345 -7.97 2.30 -12.21
CA PRO A 345 -9.24 3.01 -12.16
C PRO A 345 -10.02 2.90 -13.48
N LYS A 346 -9.32 2.90 -14.63
CA LYS A 346 -9.94 2.68 -15.95
C LYS A 346 -10.61 1.32 -16.04
N THR A 347 -9.95 0.26 -15.56
CA THR A 347 -10.49 -1.11 -15.52
C THR A 347 -11.75 -1.16 -14.65
N TYR A 348 -11.73 -0.54 -13.47
CA TYR A 348 -12.90 -0.44 -12.59
C TYR A 348 -14.10 0.20 -13.32
N PHE A 349 -13.91 1.37 -13.93
CA PHE A 349 -14.99 2.02 -14.67
C PHE A 349 -15.42 1.26 -15.93
N MET A 350 -14.51 0.51 -16.56
CA MET A 350 -14.86 -0.38 -17.68
C MET A 350 -15.81 -1.50 -17.23
N TYR A 351 -15.56 -2.13 -16.08
CA TYR A 351 -16.50 -3.10 -15.51
C TYR A 351 -17.85 -2.46 -15.21
N ARG A 352 -17.85 -1.28 -14.58
CA ARG A 352 -19.07 -0.52 -14.24
C ARG A 352 -19.95 -0.17 -15.44
N LYS A 353 -19.36 -0.02 -16.63
CA LYS A 353 -20.10 0.21 -17.88
C LYS A 353 -20.79 -1.03 -18.44
N ARG A 354 -20.53 -2.21 -17.89
CA ARG A 354 -21.04 -3.51 -18.35
C ARG A 354 -21.66 -4.26 -17.17
N PRO A 355 -22.83 -3.80 -16.69
CA PRO A 355 -23.42 -4.28 -15.44
C PRO A 355 -23.81 -5.77 -15.47
N GLU A 356 -24.05 -6.33 -16.65
CA GLU A 356 -24.45 -7.72 -16.87
C GLU A 356 -23.26 -8.65 -17.15
N GLU A 357 -22.06 -8.10 -17.39
CA GLU A 357 -20.86 -8.90 -17.66
C GLU A 357 -20.13 -9.23 -16.35
N ARG A 358 -19.70 -10.49 -16.22
CA ARG A 358 -18.81 -10.93 -15.15
C ARG A 358 -17.44 -10.27 -15.30
N ILE A 359 -16.85 -9.86 -14.19
CA ILE A 359 -15.50 -9.30 -14.20
C ILE A 359 -14.43 -10.40 -14.41
N ASP A 360 -13.17 -9.98 -14.60
CA ASP A 360 -12.04 -10.92 -14.72
C ASP A 360 -11.97 -11.86 -13.52
N ALA A 361 -11.67 -13.14 -13.79
CA ALA A 361 -11.69 -14.20 -12.78
C ALA A 361 -10.73 -13.92 -11.63
N ALA A 362 -9.50 -13.47 -11.90
CA ALA A 362 -8.54 -13.19 -10.84
C ALA A 362 -9.03 -12.08 -9.89
N THR A 363 -9.60 -11.00 -10.44
CA THR A 363 -10.22 -9.92 -9.65
C THR A 363 -11.44 -10.41 -8.86
N SER A 364 -12.27 -11.25 -9.46
CA SER A 364 -13.46 -11.82 -8.82
C SER A 364 -13.09 -12.75 -7.66
N ILE A 365 -12.06 -13.60 -7.83
CA ILE A 365 -11.52 -14.49 -6.79
C ILE A 365 -11.02 -13.65 -5.62
N LEU A 366 -10.25 -12.57 -5.84
CA LEU A 366 -9.79 -11.68 -4.76
C LEU A 366 -10.96 -11.09 -3.98
N LEU A 367 -11.92 -10.47 -4.67
CA LEU A 367 -13.10 -9.86 -4.03
C LEU A 367 -13.89 -10.88 -3.22
N ARG A 368 -14.15 -12.06 -3.80
CA ARG A 368 -14.87 -13.14 -3.13
C ARG A 368 -14.09 -13.65 -1.93
N HIS A 369 -12.77 -13.80 -2.04
CA HIS A 369 -11.93 -14.26 -0.96
C HIS A 369 -12.03 -13.34 0.25
N PHE A 370 -11.80 -12.03 0.06
CA PHE A 370 -11.85 -11.07 1.16
C PHE A 370 -13.27 -10.84 1.71
N TYR A 371 -14.30 -11.00 0.88
CA TYR A 371 -15.69 -10.95 1.35
C TYR A 371 -16.03 -12.13 2.26
N LEU A 372 -15.50 -13.32 1.98
CA LEU A 372 -15.73 -14.52 2.79
C LEU A 372 -14.77 -14.63 3.98
N ASN A 373 -13.59 -14.05 3.86
CA ASN A 373 -12.48 -14.15 4.81
C ASN A 373 -11.94 -12.75 5.11
N PRO A 374 -12.68 -11.91 5.86
CA PRO A 374 -12.28 -10.53 6.13
C PRO A 374 -10.93 -10.44 6.86
N ASP A 375 -10.57 -11.42 7.69
CA ASP A 375 -9.27 -11.47 8.40
C ASP A 375 -8.06 -11.59 7.44
N ASP A 376 -8.28 -12.03 6.20
CA ASP A 376 -7.24 -12.08 5.15
C ASP A 376 -7.00 -10.68 4.55
N LEU A 377 -7.94 -9.74 4.69
CA LEU A 377 -7.76 -8.37 4.21
C LEU A 377 -6.66 -7.63 4.99
N ASP A 378 -6.57 -7.89 6.30
CA ASP A 378 -5.56 -7.29 7.19
C ASP A 378 -4.13 -7.71 6.84
N LEU A 379 -3.95 -8.80 6.06
CA LEU A 379 -2.65 -9.17 5.50
C LEU A 379 -2.13 -8.13 4.49
N PHE A 380 -3.03 -7.40 3.83
CA PHE A 380 -2.70 -6.39 2.83
C PHE A 380 -2.84 -4.97 3.36
N ILE A 381 -3.96 -4.71 4.04
CA ILE A 381 -4.35 -3.36 4.44
C ILE A 381 -4.96 -3.45 5.82
N ARG A 382 -4.10 -3.34 6.83
CA ARG A 382 -4.55 -3.24 8.21
C ARG A 382 -5.35 -1.96 8.42
N ALA A 383 -6.57 -2.11 8.95
CA ALA A 383 -7.37 -0.97 9.33
C ALA A 383 -6.63 -0.13 10.39
N PRO A 384 -6.60 1.21 10.26
CA PRO A 384 -5.99 2.03 11.28
C PRO A 384 -6.78 1.91 12.60
N SER A 385 -6.06 1.90 13.71
CA SER A 385 -6.66 2.03 15.05
C SER A 385 -7.53 3.28 15.14
N SER A 386 -8.47 3.28 16.09
CA SER A 386 -9.29 4.47 16.30
C SER A 386 -8.39 5.67 16.63
N PRO A 387 -8.76 6.91 16.24
CA PRO A 387 -7.93 8.05 16.56
C PRO A 387 -7.70 8.28 18.06
N LEU A 388 -8.61 7.80 18.91
CA LEU A 388 -8.46 7.85 20.37
C LEU A 388 -7.40 6.85 20.84
N ASP A 389 -7.41 5.63 20.32
CA ASP A 389 -6.40 4.62 20.66
C ASP A 389 -5.01 5.05 20.16
N LEU A 390 -4.94 5.64 18.96
CA LEU A 390 -3.71 6.22 18.42
C LEU A 390 -3.19 7.33 19.33
N LEU A 391 -4.07 8.25 19.77
CA LEU A 391 -3.68 9.30 20.70
C LEU A 391 -3.15 8.71 22.02
N GLN A 392 -3.85 7.73 22.59
CA GLN A 392 -3.43 7.09 23.84
C GLN A 392 -2.04 6.45 23.70
N THR A 393 -1.81 5.70 22.62
CA THR A 393 -0.52 5.05 22.35
C THR A 393 0.59 6.09 22.18
N ILE A 394 0.32 7.21 21.51
CA ILE A 394 1.26 8.33 21.41
C ILE A 394 1.55 8.93 22.79
N GLN A 395 0.52 9.12 23.63
CA GLN A 395 0.67 9.69 24.97
C GLN A 395 1.44 8.78 25.94
N GLU A 396 1.43 7.47 25.71
CA GLU A 396 2.29 6.52 26.42
C GLU A 396 3.78 6.74 26.07
N ALA A 397 4.08 7.16 24.84
CA ALA A 397 5.44 7.48 24.39
C ALA A 397 5.86 8.93 24.69
N ASP A 398 4.93 9.87 24.59
CA ASP A 398 5.10 11.31 24.85
C ASP A 398 3.92 11.84 25.68
N PRO A 399 4.03 11.81 27.03
CA PRO A 399 2.97 12.24 27.93
C PRO A 399 2.55 13.72 27.77
N THR A 400 3.36 14.54 27.09
CA THR A 400 3.06 15.95 26.85
C THR A 400 2.21 16.17 25.59
N PHE A 401 1.99 15.12 24.80
CA PHE A 401 1.28 15.22 23.53
C PHE A 401 -0.22 15.53 23.72
N GLU A 402 -0.67 16.63 23.13
CA GLU A 402 -2.04 17.13 23.26
C GLU A 402 -2.97 16.63 22.15
N ARG A 403 -4.27 16.55 22.44
CA ARG A 403 -5.32 16.15 21.47
C ARG A 403 -5.28 16.92 20.16
N LYS A 404 -5.00 18.22 20.20
CA LYS A 404 -4.94 19.08 19.00
C LYS A 404 -3.77 18.72 18.09
N GLN A 405 -2.68 18.22 18.68
CA GLN A 405 -1.43 17.92 17.98
C GLN A 405 -1.55 16.68 17.10
N LEU A 406 -2.51 15.79 17.34
CA LEU A 406 -2.76 14.65 16.47
C LEU A 406 -3.06 15.08 15.02
N GLY A 407 -3.85 16.15 14.84
CA GLY A 407 -4.11 16.68 13.50
C GLY A 407 -2.87 17.29 12.88
N ILE A 408 -2.05 17.96 13.68
CA ILE A 408 -0.82 18.65 13.27
C ILE A 408 0.22 17.62 12.82
N LEU A 409 0.50 16.61 13.65
CA LEU A 409 1.43 15.50 13.37
C LEU A 409 1.18 14.84 12.02
N LEU A 410 -0.09 14.73 11.61
CA LEU A 410 -0.51 14.07 10.37
C LEU A 410 -0.70 15.06 9.20
N GLY A 411 -0.18 16.29 9.31
CA GLY A 411 -0.19 17.29 8.24
C GLY A 411 -1.53 18.00 8.02
N GLY A 412 -2.42 17.95 9.01
CA GLY A 412 -3.62 18.76 9.13
C GLY A 412 -3.45 19.89 10.15
N GLY A 413 -4.54 20.55 10.54
CA GLY A 413 -4.51 21.60 11.57
C GLY A 413 -5.01 21.14 12.95
N ALA A 414 -4.90 22.01 13.95
CA ALA A 414 -5.39 21.75 15.31
C ALA A 414 -6.88 21.31 15.36
N ILE A 415 -7.73 21.94 14.54
CA ILE A 415 -9.16 21.59 14.40
C ILE A 415 -9.34 20.14 13.94
N ALA A 416 -8.47 19.65 13.03
CA ALA A 416 -8.53 18.26 12.60
C ALA A 416 -8.24 17.32 13.77
N GLY A 417 -7.26 17.64 14.62
CA GLY A 417 -6.96 16.87 15.83
C GLY A 417 -8.13 16.80 16.81
N TYR A 418 -8.79 17.93 17.07
CA TYR A 418 -10.01 17.94 17.90
C TYR A 418 -11.15 17.11 17.30
N ASN A 419 -11.36 17.19 15.98
CA ASN A 419 -12.39 16.40 15.30
C ASN A 419 -12.08 14.90 15.30
N MET A 420 -10.81 14.53 15.11
CA MET A 420 -10.34 13.15 15.16
C MET A 420 -10.52 12.54 16.55
N THR A 421 -10.35 13.31 17.61
CA THR A 421 -10.45 12.79 19.00
C THR A 421 -11.88 12.83 19.56
N ARG A 422 -12.91 13.01 18.71
CA ARG A 422 -14.31 12.89 19.16
C ARG A 422 -14.70 11.41 19.34
N PRO A 423 -15.66 11.09 20.22
CA PRO A 423 -16.18 9.73 20.33
C PRO A 423 -16.67 9.22 18.96
N ASN A 424 -16.30 7.99 18.61
CA ASN A 424 -16.65 7.33 17.34
C ASN A 424 -16.15 8.04 16.07
N ALA A 425 -15.19 8.96 16.18
CA ALA A 425 -14.57 9.56 15.02
C ALA A 425 -13.74 8.52 14.25
N GLU A 426 -13.81 8.60 12.92
CA GLU A 426 -12.97 7.80 12.04
C GLU A 426 -11.72 8.59 11.63
N VAL A 427 -10.66 7.87 11.27
CA VAL A 427 -9.45 8.49 10.72
C VAL A 427 -9.79 9.15 9.37
N PRO A 428 -9.58 10.47 9.21
CA PRO A 428 -9.83 11.17 7.96
C PRO A 428 -8.98 10.61 6.81
N SER A 429 -9.48 10.69 5.58
CA SER A 429 -8.79 10.16 4.40
C SER A 429 -7.37 10.69 4.21
N PHE A 430 -7.08 11.95 4.57
CA PHE A 430 -5.74 12.52 4.44
C PHE A 430 -4.73 11.89 5.42
N ALA A 431 -5.19 11.51 6.61
CA ALA A 431 -4.39 10.97 7.70
C ALA A 431 -4.29 9.43 7.67
N ARG A 432 -5.16 8.78 6.88
CA ARG A 432 -5.37 7.33 6.90
C ARG A 432 -4.09 6.51 6.77
N ARG A 433 -3.20 6.83 5.81
CA ARG A 433 -1.98 6.04 5.63
C ARG A 433 -1.01 6.18 6.80
N ALA A 434 -0.78 7.39 7.27
CA ALA A 434 0.10 7.61 8.41
C ALA A 434 -0.44 6.90 9.66
N ALA A 435 -1.75 6.96 9.90
CA ALA A 435 -2.42 6.22 10.96
C ALA A 435 -2.29 4.69 10.81
N SER A 436 -2.43 4.16 9.59
CA SER A 436 -2.22 2.73 9.32
C SER A 436 -0.78 2.31 9.59
N LEU A 437 0.22 3.10 9.17
CA LEU A 437 1.63 2.84 9.48
C LEU A 437 1.88 2.83 10.98
N MET A 438 1.36 3.81 11.71
CA MET A 438 1.47 3.84 13.17
C MET A 438 0.85 2.59 13.81
N THR A 439 -0.35 2.21 13.36
CA THR A 439 -1.05 1.02 13.85
C THR A 439 -0.24 -0.26 13.64
N GLU A 440 0.38 -0.41 12.46
CA GLU A 440 1.20 -1.57 12.11
C GLU A 440 2.51 -1.62 12.91
N HIS A 441 3.17 -0.47 13.11
CA HIS A 441 4.49 -0.43 13.74
C HIS A 441 4.47 -0.33 15.26
N PHE A 442 3.39 0.16 15.87
CA PHE A 442 3.30 0.27 17.34
C PHE A 442 3.35 -1.08 18.06
N GLU A 443 3.03 -2.18 17.39
CA GLU A 443 3.20 -3.53 17.96
C GLU A 443 4.67 -3.90 18.19
N TYR A 444 5.58 -3.27 17.46
CA TYR A 444 7.02 -3.57 17.51
C TYR A 444 7.81 -2.47 18.23
N SER A 445 7.46 -1.21 18.00
CA SER A 445 8.22 -0.06 18.51
C SER A 445 7.45 1.25 18.45
N ASN A 446 7.69 2.13 19.42
CA ASN A 446 7.21 3.52 19.39
C ASN A 446 8.04 4.44 18.46
N SER A 447 9.07 3.92 17.78
CA SER A 447 9.94 4.69 16.87
C SER A 447 9.17 5.38 15.73
N ILE A 448 8.13 4.73 15.18
CA ILE A 448 7.32 5.29 14.10
C ILE A 448 6.71 6.66 14.45
N TYR A 449 6.29 6.84 15.70
CA TYR A 449 5.78 8.13 16.17
C TYR A 449 6.86 9.21 16.06
N TRP A 450 8.06 8.93 16.58
CA TRP A 450 9.18 9.86 16.56
C TRP A 450 9.65 10.16 15.13
N HIS A 451 9.71 9.16 14.25
CA HIS A 451 10.08 9.35 12.85
C HIS A 451 9.07 10.19 12.07
N ILE A 452 7.76 9.99 12.31
CA ILE A 452 6.72 10.86 11.72
C ILE A 452 6.84 12.28 12.25
N ARG A 453 7.04 12.44 13.57
CA ARG A 453 7.22 13.75 14.20
C ARG A 453 8.42 14.48 13.60
N GLU A 454 9.55 13.81 13.49
CA GLU A 454 10.77 14.34 12.87
C GLU A 454 10.53 14.77 11.42
N CYS A 455 9.81 13.96 10.63
CA CYS A 455 9.46 14.33 9.25
C CYS A 455 8.51 15.52 9.18
N ALA A 456 7.57 15.65 10.13
CA ALA A 456 6.69 16.80 10.24
C ALA A 456 7.45 18.09 10.59
N GLU A 457 8.34 18.04 11.57
CA GLU A 457 9.18 19.16 11.97
C GLU A 457 10.17 19.56 10.87
N ALA A 458 10.76 18.59 10.18
CA ALA A 458 11.63 18.84 9.02
C ALA A 458 10.88 19.52 7.88
N GLU A 459 9.65 19.07 7.58
CA GLU A 459 8.82 19.75 6.57
C GLU A 459 8.42 21.16 7.00
N ALA A 460 8.09 21.37 8.28
CA ALA A 460 7.75 22.68 8.80
C ALA A 460 8.93 23.67 8.69
N LYS A 461 10.13 23.25 9.08
CA LYS A 461 11.36 24.04 8.91
C LYS A 461 11.64 24.36 7.45
N ALA A 462 11.49 23.38 6.57
CA ALA A 462 11.69 23.59 5.14
C ALA A 462 10.72 24.64 4.56
N ARG A 463 9.51 24.74 5.12
CA ARG A 463 8.49 25.76 4.80
C ARG A 463 8.74 27.11 5.48
N GLY A 464 9.79 27.25 6.28
CA GLY A 464 10.10 28.46 7.03
C GLY A 464 9.13 28.73 8.19
N LEU A 465 8.62 27.68 8.83
CA LEU A 465 7.73 27.79 10.00
C LEU A 465 8.53 27.58 11.30
N ASP A 466 8.15 28.32 12.34
CA ASP A 466 8.60 28.05 13.70
C ASP A 466 7.90 26.81 14.27
N LEU A 467 8.65 25.96 15.00
CA LEU A 467 8.12 24.70 15.52
C LEU A 467 7.17 24.91 16.71
N ASP A 468 7.46 25.87 17.58
CA ASP A 468 6.64 26.14 18.75
C ASP A 468 5.30 26.74 18.29
N GLU A 469 5.32 27.60 17.28
CA GLU A 469 4.11 28.11 16.62
C GLU A 469 3.31 27.00 15.91
N LEU A 470 3.99 26.08 15.21
CA LEU A 470 3.33 24.95 14.57
C LEU A 470 2.61 24.08 15.61
N TRP A 471 3.29 23.66 16.67
CA TRP A 471 2.72 22.74 17.66
C TRP A 471 1.68 23.40 18.57
N SER A 472 1.76 24.71 18.78
CA SER A 472 0.78 25.48 19.56
C SER A 472 -0.47 25.85 18.76
N GLY A 473 -0.30 26.35 17.53
CA GLY A 473 -1.36 26.91 16.68
C GLY A 473 -1.84 26.02 15.54
N GLY A 474 -0.99 25.11 15.03
CA GLY A 474 -1.33 24.13 14.00
C GLY A 474 -1.49 24.70 12.59
N SER A 475 -0.80 25.81 12.28
CA SER A 475 -0.77 26.38 10.92
C SER A 475 0.38 25.78 10.11
N TRP A 476 0.07 25.31 8.90
CA TRP A 476 1.05 24.81 7.91
C TRP A 476 1.45 25.84 6.85
N HIS A 477 1.11 27.10 7.11
CA HIS A 477 1.36 28.26 6.27
C HIS A 477 1.84 29.41 7.15
N GLN A 478 2.77 30.22 6.65
CA GLN A 478 3.20 31.44 7.32
C GLN A 478 1.97 32.36 7.49
N SER A 479 1.77 32.89 8.69
CA SER A 479 0.82 33.97 8.92
C SER A 479 1.31 35.18 8.14
N GLU A 480 0.48 35.70 7.22
CA GLU A 480 0.70 37.03 6.68
C GLU A 480 0.44 38.01 7.83
N ASP A 481 1.50 38.46 8.50
CA ASP A 481 1.45 39.65 9.35
C ASP A 481 1.59 40.89 8.43
N ASP A 482 0.47 41.61 8.26
CA ASP A 482 0.37 43.07 8.07
C ASP A 482 1.33 43.80 7.09
N ASP A 483 1.36 43.42 5.81
CA ASP A 483 1.90 44.29 4.74
C ASP A 483 0.96 45.47 4.36
N ASP A 484 -0.17 45.65 5.06
CA ASP A 484 -1.05 46.83 4.90
C ASP A 484 -0.63 48.02 5.80
N ALA A 485 0.45 47.91 6.59
CA ALA A 485 0.91 48.98 7.49
C ALA A 485 1.91 49.98 6.85
N ASN A 486 2.00 50.05 5.52
CA ASN A 486 2.90 50.99 4.80
C ASN A 486 2.21 51.73 3.64
N GLN A 487 0.99 52.23 3.85
CA GLN A 487 0.39 53.28 3.00
C GLN A 487 -0.29 54.39 3.82
N ASP A 488 0.33 54.82 4.93
CA ASP A 488 0.02 56.11 5.53
C ASP A 488 1.34 56.86 5.75
N GLY A 489 1.70 57.72 4.78
CA GLY A 489 2.90 58.55 4.90
C GLY A 489 3.28 59.30 3.62
N HIS A 490 2.82 60.56 3.56
CA HIS A 490 3.32 61.67 2.73
C HIS A 490 2.82 61.83 1.29
N THR A 491 1.82 62.69 1.14
CA THR A 491 1.99 63.89 0.28
C THR A 491 1.04 65.00 0.78
N GLU A 492 1.59 65.96 1.52
CA GLU A 492 0.99 67.27 1.74
C GLU A 492 1.82 68.33 0.99
N SER A 493 1.11 69.28 0.37
CA SER A 493 1.53 70.51 -0.33
C SER A 493 2.27 70.29 -1.67
N GLU A 494 2.03 71.03 -2.75
CA GLU A 494 1.64 72.44 -2.96
C GLU A 494 0.61 72.54 -4.13
N LEU A 495 -0.51 73.28 -4.00
CA LEU A 495 -0.71 74.65 -4.54
C LEU A 495 -0.14 74.88 -5.96
N ASP A 496 -1.02 74.95 -6.97
CA ASP A 496 -1.16 76.14 -7.83
C ASP A 496 -2.35 76.01 -8.81
N GLU A 497 -3.05 77.15 -8.95
CA GLU A 497 -4.18 77.56 -9.83
C GLU A 497 -5.62 77.11 -9.54
#